data_AF-A0A1K1LKN6-F1
#
_entry.id   AF-A0A1K1LKN6-F1
#
_cell.length_a   1.000
_cell.length_b   1.000
_cell.length_c   1.000
_cell.angle_alpha   90.00
_cell.angle_beta   90.00
_cell.angle_gamma   90.00
#
_symmetry.space_group_name_H-M   'P 1'
#
loop_
_entity.id
_entity.type
_entity.pdbx_description
1 polymer ?
#
loop_
_entity_poly.entity_id
_entity_poly.type
_entity_poly.pdbx_seq_one_letter_code
_entity_poly.pdbx_strand_id
1 'polypeptide(L)'
;MTELRFSSSPRMTWLWAPDAETAARVRGYGRPARRAGAELPLVTNIDIGVTAYETCQSLAAAGFTFTWHESVHPLNRSGWPADLPGMPATDQGTPAS
;
A
#
# COMPACT_ATOMS: atom_id res chain seq x y z
N MET A 1 -2.62 -6.65 15.36
CA MET A 1 -2.02 -5.88 14.26
C MET A 1 -2.84 -6.18 13.03
N THR A 2 -3.26 -5.16 12.27
CA THR A 2 -4.14 -5.35 11.10
C THR A 2 -3.33 -5.20 9.83
N GLU A 3 -3.35 -6.22 8.97
CA GLU A 3 -2.55 -6.23 7.74
C GLU A 3 -3.34 -5.61 6.56
N LEU A 4 -2.67 -4.77 5.78
CA LEU A 4 -3.17 -4.18 4.53
C LEU A 4 -2.35 -4.71 3.36
N ARG A 5 -3.00 -5.10 2.26
CA ARG A 5 -2.26 -5.44 1.04
C ARG A 5 -1.95 -4.18 0.27
N PHE A 6 -0.70 -4.03 -0.10
CA PHE A 6 -0.11 -2.84 -0.65
C PHE A 6 0.14 -3.01 -2.15
N SER A 7 -0.32 -2.08 -2.96
CA SER A 7 -0.06 -2.06 -4.40
C SER A 7 0.39 -0.70 -4.89
N SER A 8 1.55 -0.64 -5.54
CA SER A 8 2.06 0.60 -6.13
C SER A 8 2.21 0.50 -7.64
N SER A 9 2.10 1.66 -8.29
CA SER A 9 2.33 1.89 -9.70
C SER A 9 2.95 3.28 -9.88
N PRO A 10 3.52 3.62 -11.05
CA PRO A 10 4.09 4.94 -11.29
C PRO A 10 3.11 6.13 -11.11
N ARG A 11 1.80 5.87 -11.02
CA ARG A 11 0.76 6.91 -10.94
C ARG A 11 -0.11 6.84 -9.70
N MET A 12 -0.18 5.71 -9.02
CA MET A 12 -1.03 5.51 -7.84
C MET A 12 -0.51 4.42 -6.92
N THR A 13 -0.78 4.61 -5.63
CA THR A 13 -0.61 3.61 -4.57
C THR A 13 -1.96 3.29 -3.95
N TRP A 14 -2.22 2.01 -3.78
CA TRP A 14 -3.47 1.46 -3.24
C TRP A 14 -3.19 0.58 -2.03
N LEU A 15 -4.08 0.67 -1.06
CA LEU A 15 -4.18 -0.20 0.10
C LEU A 15 -5.47 -0.99 0.04
N TRP A 16 -5.36 -2.29 0.17
CA TRP A 16 -6.49 -3.21 0.22
C TRP A 16 -6.70 -3.64 1.66
N ALA A 17 -7.87 -3.28 2.20
CA ALA A 17 -8.30 -3.71 3.51
C ALA A 17 -8.88 -5.14 3.45
N PRO A 18 -8.71 -5.94 4.52
CA PRO A 18 -9.29 -7.28 4.61
C PRO A 18 -10.81 -7.27 4.76
N ASP A 19 -11.38 -6.18 5.29
CA ASP A 19 -12.80 -6.04 5.59
C ASP A 19 -13.25 -4.56 5.55
N ALA A 20 -14.57 -4.34 5.61
CA ALA A 20 -15.16 -3.02 5.50
C ALA A 20 -14.86 -2.10 6.70
N GLU A 21 -14.69 -2.65 7.90
CA GLU A 21 -14.34 -1.87 9.09
C GLU A 21 -12.93 -1.30 8.95
N THR A 22 -11.98 -2.15 8.55
CA THR A 22 -10.61 -1.76 8.26
C THR A 22 -10.57 -0.75 7.12
N ALA A 23 -11.35 -0.96 6.05
CA ALA A 23 -11.44 -0.02 4.95
C ALA A 23 -11.91 1.37 5.42
N ALA A 24 -12.93 1.43 6.29
CA ALA A 24 -13.43 2.66 6.87
C ALA A 24 -12.36 3.38 7.72
N ARG A 25 -11.56 2.63 8.49
CA ARG A 25 -10.44 3.20 9.26
C ARG A 25 -9.35 3.78 8.35
N VAL A 26 -8.98 3.07 7.28
CA VAL A 26 -7.94 3.52 6.33
C VAL A 26 -8.42 4.68 5.46
N ARG A 27 -9.74 4.83 5.23
CA ARG A 27 -10.31 5.95 4.46
C ARG A 27 -9.98 7.33 5.03
N GLY A 28 -9.67 7.45 6.32
CA GLY A 28 -9.21 8.72 6.91
C GLY A 28 -7.85 9.20 6.38
N TYR A 29 -7.12 8.33 5.69
CA TYR A 29 -5.76 8.60 5.19
C TYR A 29 -5.70 8.77 3.67
N GLY A 30 -6.83 8.67 2.96
CA GLY A 30 -6.84 8.68 1.52
C GLY A 30 -8.24 8.79 0.93
N ARG A 31 -8.40 8.33 -0.31
CA ARG A 31 -9.67 8.39 -1.03
C ARG A 31 -10.10 7.01 -1.54
N PRO A 32 -11.40 6.74 -1.72
CA PRO A 32 -11.87 5.56 -2.47
C PRO A 32 -11.07 5.35 -3.76
N ALA A 33 -10.55 4.15 -3.98
CA ALA A 33 -10.12 3.77 -5.31
C ALA A 33 -11.34 3.58 -6.21
N ARG A 34 -11.18 3.85 -7.51
CA ARG A 34 -12.23 3.70 -8.51
C ARG A 34 -11.76 2.83 -9.66
N ARG A 35 -12.63 1.94 -10.13
CA ARG A 35 -12.42 1.13 -11.33
C ARG A 35 -13.63 1.26 -12.23
N ALA A 36 -13.42 1.66 -13.48
CA ALA A 36 -14.50 1.88 -14.46
C ALA A 36 -15.65 2.77 -13.92
N GLY A 37 -15.31 3.81 -13.13
CA GLY A 37 -16.27 4.74 -12.54
C GLY A 37 -16.91 4.29 -11.22
N ALA A 38 -16.78 3.02 -10.83
CA ALA A 38 -17.31 2.50 -9.56
C ALA A 38 -16.27 2.56 -8.44
N GLU A 39 -16.70 2.90 -7.22
CA GLU A 39 -15.84 2.83 -6.03
C GLU A 39 -15.56 1.38 -5.62
N LEU A 40 -14.30 1.12 -5.28
CA LEU A 40 -13.89 -0.15 -4.69
C LEU A 40 -14.02 -0.01 -3.17
N PRO A 41 -14.95 -0.73 -2.52
CA PRO A 41 -15.28 -0.49 -1.11
C PRO A 41 -14.11 -0.77 -0.17
N LEU A 42 -13.28 -1.75 -0.51
CA LEU A 42 -12.15 -2.21 0.31
C LEU A 42 -10.79 -1.61 -0.08
N VAL A 43 -10.78 -0.69 -1.05
CA VAL A 43 -9.52 -0.19 -1.62
C VAL A 43 -9.42 1.32 -1.45
N THR A 44 -8.36 1.75 -0.77
CA THR A 44 -8.04 3.15 -0.55
C THR A 44 -6.85 3.53 -1.39
N ASN A 45 -6.96 4.64 -2.11
CA ASN A 45 -5.88 5.29 -2.82
C ASN A 45 -5.22 6.33 -1.91
N ILE A 46 -3.90 6.22 -1.75
CA ILE A 46 -3.08 7.06 -0.87
C ILE A 46 -2.07 7.91 -1.66
N ASP A 47 -2.35 8.17 -2.93
CA ASP A 47 -1.50 8.95 -3.83
C ASP A 47 -0.17 8.26 -4.21
N ILE A 48 0.88 9.01 -4.54
CA ILE A 48 2.21 8.50 -4.91
C ILE A 48 3.36 9.19 -4.19
N GLY A 49 4.54 8.59 -4.30
CA GLY A 49 5.80 9.17 -3.84
C GLY A 49 5.80 9.46 -2.34
N VAL A 50 6.27 10.66 -1.97
CA VAL A 50 6.43 11.07 -0.57
C VAL A 50 5.10 11.04 0.19
N THR A 51 4.01 11.52 -0.41
CA THR A 51 2.69 11.52 0.24
C THR A 51 2.21 10.10 0.58
N ALA A 52 2.38 9.16 -0.34
CA ALA A 52 2.04 7.77 -0.08
C ALA A 52 2.93 7.16 1.00
N TYR A 53 4.21 7.53 1.04
CA TYR A 53 5.15 7.09 2.06
C TYR A 53 4.79 7.62 3.46
N GLU A 54 4.53 8.93 3.61
CA GLU A 54 4.09 9.55 4.88
C GLU A 54 2.77 8.96 5.37
N THR A 55 1.87 8.64 4.43
CA THR A 55 0.62 7.95 4.75
C THR A 55 0.89 6.56 5.33
N CYS A 56 1.81 5.80 4.73
CA CYS A 56 2.18 4.47 5.24
C CYS A 56 2.84 4.56 6.63
N GLN A 57 3.69 5.57 6.88
CA GLN A 57 4.25 5.81 8.21
C GLN A 57 3.16 6.11 9.25
N SER A 58 2.18 6.94 8.90
CA SER A 58 1.07 7.28 9.79
C SER A 58 0.19 6.06 10.09
N LEU A 59 -0.03 5.20 9.11
CA LEU A 59 -0.75 3.93 9.27
C LEU A 59 0.05 2.93 10.11
N ALA A 60 1.36 2.84 9.91
CA ALA A 60 2.25 2.01 10.74
C ALA A 60 2.19 2.44 12.22
N ALA A 61 2.24 3.75 12.48
CA ALA A 61 2.07 4.30 13.84
C ALA A 61 0.69 3.99 14.43
N ALA A 62 -0.35 3.85 13.59
CA ALA A 62 -1.70 3.44 13.99
C ALA A 62 -1.86 1.91 14.16
N GLY A 63 -0.80 1.12 14.00
CA GLY A 63 -0.79 -0.33 14.25
C GLY A 63 -1.13 -1.20 13.03
N PHE A 64 -1.10 -0.63 11.82
CA PHE A 64 -1.22 -1.38 10.58
C PHE A 64 0.12 -1.95 10.12
N THR A 65 0.08 -3.09 9.45
CA THR A 65 1.22 -3.68 8.72
C THR A 65 0.89 -3.81 7.24
N PHE A 66 1.91 -3.98 6.41
CA PHE A 66 1.74 -4.03 4.95
C PHE A 66 2.26 -5.34 4.37
N THR A 67 1.58 -5.92 3.39
CA THR A 67 2.10 -7.00 2.56
C THR A 67 1.91 -6.69 1.09
N TRP A 68 2.76 -7.19 0.19
CA TRP A 68 2.58 -6.93 -1.25
C TRP A 68 1.28 -7.57 -1.74
N HIS A 69 0.45 -6.78 -2.43
CA HIS A 69 -0.67 -7.33 -3.16
C HIS A 69 -0.15 -8.21 -4.31
N GLU A 70 -0.78 -9.37 -4.54
CA GLU A 70 -0.33 -10.36 -5.51
C GLU A 70 -0.20 -9.82 -6.94
N SER A 71 -1.03 -8.82 -7.28
CA SER A 71 -1.04 -8.18 -8.59
C SER A 71 0.07 -7.14 -8.80
N VAL A 72 0.90 -6.85 -7.79
CA VAL A 72 1.99 -5.89 -7.92
C VAL A 72 3.10 -6.47 -8.77
N HIS A 73 3.41 -5.75 -9.85
CA HIS A 73 4.59 -6.01 -10.65
C HIS A 73 5.87 -5.86 -9.80
N PRO A 74 6.82 -6.82 -9.83
CA PRO A 74 8.04 -6.77 -9.01
C PRO A 74 8.84 -5.45 -9.13
N LEU A 75 8.93 -4.86 -10.32
CA LEU A 75 9.60 -3.56 -10.52
C LEU A 75 8.95 -2.38 -9.76
N ASN A 76 7.66 -2.48 -9.42
CA ASN A 76 6.99 -1.46 -8.62
C ASN A 76 7.24 -1.66 -7.11
N ARG A 77 7.94 -2.73 -6.72
CA ARG A 77 8.35 -2.99 -5.34
C ARG A 77 9.64 -2.25 -5.01
N SER A 78 10.58 -2.17 -5.96
CA SER A 78 11.97 -1.72 -5.78
C SER A 78 12.17 -0.22 -5.53
N GLY A 79 11.15 0.52 -5.12
CA GLY A 79 11.23 1.94 -4.77
C GLY A 79 10.67 2.28 -3.39
N TRP A 80 10.25 1.26 -2.64
CA TRP A 80 9.66 1.44 -1.31
C TRP A 80 10.68 1.11 -0.22
N PRO A 81 10.82 1.97 0.80
CA PRO A 81 11.78 1.75 1.86
C PRO A 81 11.35 0.58 2.76
N ALA A 82 12.33 -0.20 3.20
CA ALA A 82 12.13 -1.45 3.95
C ALA A 82 11.89 -1.22 5.45
N ASP A 83 11.89 0.03 5.90
CA ASP A 83 11.71 0.45 7.29
C ASP A 83 10.23 0.47 7.73
N LEU A 84 9.29 0.37 6.80
CA LEU A 84 7.87 0.27 7.10
C LEU A 84 7.52 -1.12 7.70
N PRO A 85 6.81 -1.18 8.85
CA PRO A 85 6.44 -2.43 9.50
C PRO A 85 5.67 -3.40 8.60
N GLY A 86 6.20 -4.61 8.47
CA GLY A 86 5.61 -5.69 7.67
C GLY A 86 5.90 -5.62 6.18
N MET A 87 6.41 -4.50 5.64
CA MET A 87 6.72 -4.40 4.21
C MET A 87 7.63 -5.56 3.80
N PRO A 88 7.21 -6.41 2.84
CA PRO A 88 8.06 -7.52 2.44
C PRO A 88 9.31 -6.93 1.78
N ALA A 89 10.47 -7.46 2.17
CA ALA A 89 11.75 -7.06 1.62
C ALA A 89 11.63 -6.89 0.11
N THR A 90 12.09 -5.75 -0.40
CA THR A 90 12.24 -5.61 -1.84
C THR A 90 13.22 -6.70 -2.26
N ASP A 91 12.82 -7.53 -3.21
CA ASP A 91 13.73 -8.44 -3.88
C ASP A 91 14.70 -7.52 -4.64
N GLN A 92 15.69 -7.00 -3.93
CA GLN A 92 16.83 -6.34 -4.55
C GLN A 92 17.50 -7.47 -5.31
N GLY A 93 17.22 -7.53 -6.61
CA GLY A 93 17.92 -8.41 -7.52
C GLY A 93 19.39 -8.34 -7.15
N THR A 94 19.93 -9.49 -6.76
CA THR A 94 21.34 -9.65 -6.45
C THR A 94 22.12 -8.98 -7.58
N PRO A 95 23.07 -8.06 -7.33
CA PRO A 95 23.91 -7.58 -8.40
C PRO A 95 24.60 -8.81 -9.00
N ALA A 96 24.35 -9.06 -10.29
CA ALA A 96 25.09 -10.07 -11.02
C ALA A 96 26.57 -9.71 -10.89
N SER A 97 27.34 -10.64 -10.33
CA SER A 97 28.77 -10.53 -10.06
C SER A 97 29.58 -10.29 -11.33
#